data_AF-A0A7K6T2V2-F1
#
_entry.id   AF-A0A7K6T2V2-F1
#
_cell.length_a   1.000
_cell.length_b   1.000
_cell.length_c   1.000
_cell.angle_alpha   90.00
_cell.angle_beta   90.00
_cell.angle_gamma   90.00
#
_symmetry.space_group_name_H-M   'P 1'
#
loop_
_entity.id
_entity.type
_entity.pdbx_description
1 polymer ?
#
loop_
_entity_poly.entity_id
_entity_poly.type
_entity_poly.pdbx_seq_one_letter_code
_entity_poly.pdbx_strand_id
1 'polypeptide(L)'
;GDAGDAASCGDTCRIVLAESIPEGMTFSDAFVPNPSTFATWMSLLGTVTHSLDVASFYWTMTNEDTGTHEPSAAQGEQILKELLQLSRRGVAVRIAVSRPAAKSPLNDLQALEQSGAAVRVVDMPRLTGGVLHTKFWLVDGAHLYVGSANMDWRSLTQVSGSKRHQNGSKRPQNGAEQP
;
A
#
# COMPACT_ATOMS: atom_id res chain seq x y z
N GLY A 1 34.26 27.66 35.92
CA GLY A 1 33.93 27.56 34.50
C GLY A 1 33.70 26.10 34.23
N ASP A 2 32.44 25.71 34.12
CA ASP A 2 32.06 24.33 33.88
C ASP A 2 31.69 24.22 32.40
N ALA A 3 32.50 23.46 31.66
CA ALA A 3 32.34 23.27 30.24
C ALA A 3 31.20 22.29 30.02
N GLY A 4 30.10 22.77 29.44
CA GLY A 4 28.99 21.92 29.03
C GLY A 4 29.46 20.92 28.00
N ASP A 5 29.40 19.63 28.36
CA ASP A 5 29.38 18.54 27.40
C ASP A 5 28.13 18.70 26.53
N ALA A 6 28.34 19.21 25.32
CA ALA A 6 27.34 19.14 24.27
C ALA A 6 27.15 17.65 23.93
N ALA A 7 26.10 17.05 24.49
CA ALA A 7 25.66 15.72 24.12
C ALA A 7 25.51 15.66 22.59
N SER A 8 26.44 14.96 21.92
CA SER A 8 26.33 14.70 20.49
C SER A 8 25.08 13.87 20.28
N CYS A 9 24.10 14.42 19.58
CA CYS A 9 22.87 13.72 19.22
C CYS A 9 23.24 12.54 18.30
N GLY A 10 23.36 11.35 18.88
CA GLY A 10 23.74 10.11 18.21
C GLY A 10 22.58 9.40 17.54
N ASP A 11 21.54 10.12 17.12
CA ASP A 11 20.38 9.52 16.46
C ASP A 11 20.76 9.17 15.02
N THR A 12 21.22 7.93 14.83
CA THR A 12 21.49 7.41 13.49
C THR A 12 20.15 7.07 12.81
N CYS A 13 19.67 7.98 11.96
CA CYS A 13 18.56 7.70 11.06
C CYS A 13 18.99 6.71 9.96
N ARG A 14 18.21 5.65 9.74
CA ARG A 14 18.39 4.73 8.62
C ARG A 14 17.33 5.00 7.56
N ILE A 15 17.77 5.26 6.33
CA ILE A 15 16.88 5.39 5.17
C ILE A 15 17.05 4.14 4.32
N VAL A 16 15.92 3.57 3.89
CA VAL A 16 15.88 2.38 3.04
C VAL A 16 14.96 2.69 1.86
N LEU A 17 15.45 2.46 0.65
CA LEU A 17 14.61 2.50 -0.54
C LEU A 17 13.74 1.25 -0.58
N ALA A 18 12.45 1.40 -0.84
CA ALA A 18 11.52 0.30 -1.02
C ALA A 18 10.89 0.39 -2.41
N GLU A 19 10.69 -0.76 -3.05
CA GLU A 19 10.23 -0.82 -4.45
C GLU A 19 9.09 -1.83 -4.59
N SER A 20 8.10 -1.53 -5.42
CA SER A 20 7.13 -2.54 -5.80
C SER A 20 7.72 -3.42 -6.89
N ILE A 21 7.64 -4.74 -6.74
CA ILE A 21 8.22 -5.69 -7.68
C ILE A 21 7.06 -6.39 -8.39
N PRO A 22 6.86 -6.18 -9.71
CA PRO A 22 5.82 -6.85 -10.46
C PRO A 22 5.94 -8.36 -10.39
N GLU A 23 4.80 -9.04 -10.42
CA GLU A 23 4.81 -10.48 -10.65
C GLU A 23 5.49 -10.85 -11.97
N GLY A 24 6.26 -11.93 -11.94
CA GLY A 24 6.98 -12.44 -13.10
C GLY A 24 8.27 -11.67 -13.44
N MET A 25 8.64 -10.64 -12.66
CA MET A 25 9.96 -10.03 -12.77
C MET A 25 10.99 -10.84 -11.98
N THR A 26 12.04 -11.29 -12.66
CA THR A 26 13.20 -11.95 -12.03
C THR A 26 14.42 -11.05 -12.13
N PHE A 27 15.19 -10.99 -11.05
CA PHE A 27 16.48 -10.30 -11.01
C PHE A 27 17.61 -11.34 -11.10
N SER A 28 18.79 -10.94 -11.56
CA SER A 28 19.96 -11.81 -11.55
C SER A 28 20.48 -12.02 -10.13
N ASP A 29 21.15 -13.14 -9.88
CA ASP A 29 21.69 -13.50 -8.54
C ASP A 29 22.72 -12.49 -8.00
N ALA A 30 23.27 -11.62 -8.86
CA ALA A 30 24.21 -10.56 -8.50
C ALA A 30 23.51 -9.28 -7.98
N PHE A 31 22.19 -9.19 -8.07
CA PHE A 31 21.42 -8.05 -7.61
C PHE A 31 20.82 -8.35 -6.23
N VAL A 32 21.11 -7.51 -5.23
CA VAL A 32 20.39 -7.51 -3.96
C VAL A 32 19.23 -6.52 -4.13
N PRO A 33 17.98 -6.99 -4.35
CA PRO A 33 16.87 -6.07 -4.52
C PRO A 33 16.62 -5.31 -3.22
N ASN A 34 16.22 -4.05 -3.36
CA ASN A 34 15.62 -3.31 -2.26
C ASN A 34 14.42 -4.12 -1.70
N PRO A 35 14.08 -3.98 -0.40
CA PRO A 35 12.89 -4.62 0.13
C PRO A 35 11.66 -4.20 -0.67
N SER A 36 10.76 -5.16 -0.90
CA SER A 36 9.54 -4.84 -1.62
C SER A 36 8.67 -3.87 -0.79
N THR A 37 7.78 -3.10 -1.43
CA THR A 37 6.79 -2.28 -0.71
C THR A 37 5.98 -3.15 0.26
N PHE A 38 5.57 -4.36 -0.16
CA PHE A 38 4.89 -5.33 0.69
C PHE A 38 5.73 -5.72 1.91
N ALA A 39 6.99 -6.15 1.70
CA ALA A 39 7.87 -6.53 2.80
C ALA A 39 8.14 -5.37 3.76
N THR A 40 8.27 -4.16 3.23
CA THR A 40 8.46 -2.93 4.02
C THR A 40 7.24 -2.64 4.89
N TRP A 41 6.03 -2.68 4.33
CA TRP A 41 4.80 -2.45 5.11
C TRP A 41 4.56 -3.55 6.14
N MET A 42 4.81 -4.81 5.80
CA MET A 42 4.72 -5.92 6.75
C MET A 42 5.74 -5.78 7.89
N SER A 43 6.97 -5.37 7.58
CA SER A 43 7.97 -5.08 8.61
C SER A 43 7.53 -3.95 9.54
N LEU A 44 6.99 -2.86 8.99
CA LEU A 44 6.47 -1.74 9.78
C LEU A 44 5.31 -2.20 10.67
N LEU A 45 4.34 -2.95 10.14
CA LEU A 45 3.22 -3.50 10.90
C LEU A 45 3.66 -4.43 12.03
N GLY A 46 4.75 -5.17 11.82
CA GLY A 46 5.35 -6.04 12.83
C GLY A 46 6.00 -5.29 13.99
N THR A 47 6.39 -4.02 13.80
CA THR A 47 7.03 -3.21 14.85
C THR A 47 6.07 -2.29 15.58
N VAL A 48 4.81 -2.14 15.15
CA VAL A 48 3.86 -1.22 15.80
C VAL A 48 3.52 -1.69 17.21
N THR A 49 3.65 -0.78 18.17
CA THR A 49 3.36 -1.03 19.60
C THR A 49 2.32 -0.08 20.20
N HIS A 50 2.21 1.15 19.68
CA HIS A 50 1.39 2.20 20.28
C HIS A 50 0.43 2.86 19.29
N SER A 51 0.91 3.24 18.10
CA SER A 51 0.13 3.97 17.12
C SER A 51 0.58 3.73 15.69
N LEU A 52 -0.39 3.70 14.78
CA LEU A 52 -0.18 3.76 13.34
C LEU A 52 -1.03 4.89 12.77
N ASP A 53 -0.38 5.87 12.15
CA ASP A 53 -1.02 6.97 11.45
C ASP A 53 -0.82 6.87 9.95
N VAL A 54 -1.91 6.93 9.20
CA VAL A 54 -1.90 6.74 7.75
C VAL A 54 -2.55 7.94 7.08
N ALA A 55 -1.84 8.57 6.13
CA ALA A 55 -2.42 9.57 5.23
C ALA A 55 -2.43 9.01 3.80
N SER A 56 -3.62 8.88 3.23
CA SER A 56 -3.88 8.03 2.06
C SER A 56 -4.77 8.71 1.01
N PHE A 57 -4.59 8.34 -0.25
CA PHE A 57 -5.46 8.81 -1.33
C PHE A 57 -6.74 7.98 -1.44
N TYR A 58 -6.62 6.66 -1.58
CA TYR A 58 -7.75 5.71 -1.61
C TYR A 58 -7.31 4.33 -1.12
N TRP A 59 -8.28 3.44 -0.90
CA TRP A 59 -8.08 2.06 -0.46
C TRP A 59 -8.80 1.08 -1.40
N THR A 60 -8.09 0.06 -1.88
CA THR A 60 -8.59 -1.11 -2.63
C THR A 60 -7.59 -2.28 -2.48
N MET A 61 -7.42 -2.76 -1.26
CA MET A 61 -6.50 -3.81 -0.84
C MET A 61 -7.01 -5.22 -1.11
N THR A 62 -8.31 -5.38 -1.41
CA THR A 62 -8.98 -6.67 -1.59
C THR A 62 -9.50 -6.85 -3.01
N ASN A 63 -9.62 -8.12 -3.43
CA ASN A 63 -10.34 -8.47 -4.66
C ASN A 63 -11.81 -8.00 -4.65
N GLU A 64 -12.44 -7.97 -3.47
CA GLU A 64 -13.81 -7.51 -3.27
C GLU A 64 -13.95 -6.02 -3.66
N ASP A 65 -13.08 -5.16 -3.16
CA ASP A 65 -13.11 -3.73 -3.49
C ASP A 65 -12.77 -3.45 -4.96
N THR A 66 -11.97 -4.30 -5.61
CA THR A 66 -11.64 -4.15 -7.03
C THR A 66 -12.59 -4.90 -7.97
N GLY A 67 -13.49 -5.74 -7.46
CA GLY A 67 -14.34 -6.61 -8.28
C GLY A 67 -13.55 -7.62 -9.13
N THR A 68 -12.39 -8.07 -8.65
CA THR A 68 -11.48 -8.98 -9.36
C THR A 68 -11.39 -10.34 -8.68
N HIS A 69 -10.70 -11.29 -9.30
CA HIS A 69 -10.40 -12.62 -8.75
C HIS A 69 -8.92 -12.96 -9.01
N GLU A 70 -8.03 -12.04 -8.62
CA GLU A 70 -6.60 -12.11 -8.90
C GLU A 70 -5.86 -12.69 -7.69
N PRO A 71 -5.11 -13.81 -7.84
CA PRO A 71 -4.25 -14.34 -6.77
C PRO A 71 -3.24 -13.31 -6.26
N SER A 72 -2.83 -12.38 -7.13
CA SER A 72 -1.88 -11.31 -6.84
C SER A 72 -2.39 -10.26 -5.86
N ALA A 73 -3.69 -10.30 -5.50
CA ALA A 73 -4.25 -9.48 -4.44
C ALA A 73 -3.89 -9.97 -3.03
N ALA A 74 -3.40 -11.22 -2.88
CA ALA A 74 -3.11 -11.83 -1.58
C ALA A 74 -2.18 -10.99 -0.69
N GLN A 75 -1.23 -10.25 -1.28
CA GLN A 75 -0.38 -9.32 -0.52
C GLN A 75 -1.17 -8.15 0.09
N GLY A 76 -2.10 -7.57 -0.67
CA GLY A 76 -2.99 -6.52 -0.18
C GLY A 76 -3.93 -7.03 0.91
N GLU A 77 -4.55 -8.19 0.67
CA GLU A 77 -5.44 -8.85 1.64
C GLU A 77 -4.73 -9.17 2.96
N GLN A 78 -3.48 -9.64 2.89
CA GLN A 78 -2.67 -9.92 4.06
C GLN A 78 -2.32 -8.64 4.85
N ILE A 79 -1.97 -7.54 4.18
CA ILE A 79 -1.74 -6.25 4.86
C ILE A 79 -3.02 -5.75 5.54
N LEU A 80 -4.16 -5.80 4.85
CA LEU A 80 -5.44 -5.40 5.44
C LEU A 80 -5.74 -6.24 6.68
N LYS A 81 -5.55 -7.56 6.61
CA LYS A 81 -5.74 -8.46 7.75
C LYS A 81 -4.92 -8.04 8.97
N GLU A 82 -3.63 -7.71 8.80
CA GLU A 82 -2.77 -7.26 9.89
C GLU A 82 -3.22 -5.91 10.47
N LEU A 83 -3.61 -4.97 9.61
CA LEU A 83 -4.15 -3.67 10.03
C LEU A 83 -5.40 -3.84 10.91
N LEU A 84 -6.32 -4.73 10.52
CA LEU A 84 -7.54 -5.02 11.27
C LEU A 84 -7.28 -5.64 12.67
N GLN A 85 -6.10 -6.23 12.89
CA GLN A 85 -5.74 -6.76 14.22
C GLN A 85 -5.06 -5.72 15.12
N LEU A 86 -4.55 -4.61 14.59
CA LEU A 86 -3.81 -3.61 15.41
C LEU A 86 -4.68 -3.04 16.53
N SER A 87 -5.87 -2.55 16.20
CA SER A 87 -6.79 -1.97 17.18
C SER A 87 -7.14 -2.95 18.30
N ARG A 88 -7.26 -4.25 17.98
CA ARG A 88 -7.52 -5.32 18.97
C ARG A 88 -6.33 -5.58 19.90
N ARG A 89 -5.11 -5.24 19.47
CA ARG A 89 -3.88 -5.27 20.28
C ARG A 89 -3.70 -4.01 21.14
N GLY A 90 -4.66 -3.08 21.12
CA GLY A 90 -4.57 -1.81 21.85
C GLY A 90 -3.77 -0.73 21.12
N VAL A 91 -3.42 -0.93 19.85
CA VAL A 91 -2.75 0.08 19.03
C VAL A 91 -3.77 1.12 18.54
N ALA A 92 -3.43 2.40 18.66
CA ALA A 92 -4.23 3.48 18.08
C ALA A 92 -3.99 3.58 16.57
N VAL A 93 -4.97 3.18 15.75
CA VAL A 93 -4.91 3.29 14.29
C VAL A 93 -5.71 4.52 13.85
N ARG A 94 -5.06 5.46 13.14
CA ARG A 94 -5.70 6.68 12.62
C ARG A 94 -5.46 6.83 11.12
N ILE A 95 -6.53 7.05 10.37
CA ILE A 95 -6.48 7.11 8.91
C ILE A 95 -7.10 8.42 8.44
N ALA A 96 -6.28 9.28 7.82
CA ALA A 96 -6.73 10.39 7.01
C ALA A 96 -6.80 9.94 5.55
N VAL A 97 -7.97 10.04 4.93
CA VAL A 97 -8.19 9.63 3.54
C VAL A 97 -8.77 10.77 2.72
N SER A 98 -8.36 10.89 1.45
CA SER A 98 -8.98 11.84 0.53
C SER A 98 -10.48 11.57 0.43
N ARG A 99 -11.31 12.61 0.24
CA ARG A 99 -12.73 12.42 -0.09
C ARG A 99 -12.89 11.41 -1.23
N PRO A 100 -13.53 10.25 -0.98
CA PRO A 100 -13.82 9.27 -2.02
C PRO A 100 -14.83 9.84 -3.03
N ALA A 101 -14.77 9.39 -4.28
CA ALA A 101 -15.83 9.67 -5.23
C ALA A 101 -17.10 8.88 -4.84
N ALA A 102 -18.28 9.34 -5.29
CA ALA A 102 -19.56 8.73 -4.91
C ALA A 102 -19.69 7.23 -5.25
N LYS A 103 -18.91 6.73 -6.21
CA LYS A 103 -18.90 5.33 -6.64
C LYS A 103 -17.64 4.56 -6.20
N SER A 104 -16.78 5.18 -5.40
CA SER A 104 -15.58 4.50 -4.90
C SER A 104 -15.99 3.37 -3.93
N PRO A 105 -15.32 2.21 -4.00
CA PRO A 105 -15.48 1.18 -2.98
C PRO A 105 -15.03 1.71 -1.62
N LEU A 106 -15.65 1.20 -0.56
CA LEU A 106 -15.39 1.62 0.82
C LEU A 106 -15.27 0.44 1.78
N ASN A 107 -15.30 -0.82 1.31
CA ASN A 107 -15.41 -1.97 2.22
C ASN A 107 -14.15 -2.08 3.08
N ASP A 108 -12.96 -1.83 2.53
CA ASP A 108 -11.72 -1.81 3.30
C ASP A 108 -11.74 -0.75 4.42
N LEU A 109 -12.16 0.48 4.08
CA LEU A 109 -12.25 1.59 5.06
C LEU A 109 -13.29 1.30 6.14
N GLN A 110 -14.44 0.74 5.75
CA GLN A 110 -15.49 0.32 6.69
C GLN A 110 -15.00 -0.80 7.60
N ALA A 111 -14.30 -1.81 7.08
CA ALA A 111 -13.72 -2.88 7.87
C ALA A 111 -12.70 -2.33 8.88
N LEU A 112 -11.85 -1.38 8.46
CA LEU A 112 -10.90 -0.71 9.35
C LEU A 112 -11.61 0.06 10.46
N GLU A 113 -12.63 0.86 10.14
CA GLU A 113 -13.43 1.58 11.13
C GLU A 113 -14.13 0.61 12.11
N GLN A 114 -14.74 -0.46 11.61
CA GLN A 114 -15.37 -1.51 12.41
C GLN A 114 -14.37 -2.26 13.30
N SER A 115 -13.11 -2.37 12.89
CA SER A 115 -12.04 -2.96 13.71
C SER A 115 -11.59 -2.05 14.85
N GLY A 116 -11.99 -0.77 14.85
CA GLY A 116 -11.66 0.22 15.86
C GLY A 116 -10.70 1.32 15.38
N ALA A 117 -10.35 1.36 14.10
CA ALA A 117 -9.54 2.45 13.55
C ALA A 117 -10.35 3.76 13.48
N ALA A 118 -9.71 4.88 13.76
CA ALA A 118 -10.29 6.20 13.55
C ALA A 118 -10.10 6.66 12.10
N VAL A 119 -11.13 6.50 11.26
CA VAL A 119 -11.09 6.92 9.86
C VAL A 119 -11.69 8.33 9.71
N ARG A 120 -10.96 9.23 9.04
CA ARG A 120 -11.37 10.61 8.80
C ARG A 120 -11.19 10.98 7.34
N VAL A 121 -12.29 11.44 6.74
CA VAL A 121 -12.28 11.98 5.38
C VAL A 121 -11.77 13.42 5.39
N VAL A 122 -10.79 13.70 4.54
CA VAL A 122 -10.26 15.04 4.30
C VAL A 122 -10.86 15.62 3.03
N ASP A 123 -11.64 16.69 3.20
CA ASP A 123 -12.31 17.41 2.10
C ASP A 123 -11.37 18.40 1.40
N MET A 124 -10.35 17.87 0.72
CA MET A 124 -9.41 18.69 -0.06
C MET A 124 -10.08 19.50 -1.19
N PRO A 125 -11.14 19.02 -1.88
CA PRO A 125 -11.84 19.84 -2.86
C PRO A 125 -12.39 21.14 -2.27
N ARG A 126 -12.95 21.11 -1.06
CA ARG A 126 -13.42 22.32 -0.37
C ARG A 126 -12.27 23.18 0.16
N LEU A 127 -11.21 22.56 0.66
CA LEU A 127 -10.11 23.27 1.32
C LEU A 127 -9.16 23.97 0.33
N THR A 128 -8.84 23.31 -0.79
CA THR A 128 -7.83 23.77 -1.74
C THR A 128 -8.22 23.62 -3.21
N GLY A 129 -9.37 22.99 -3.51
CA GLY A 129 -9.73 22.59 -4.88
C GLY A 129 -8.99 21.34 -5.38
N GLY A 130 -8.15 20.72 -4.54
CA GLY A 130 -7.32 19.57 -4.90
C GLY A 130 -7.76 18.25 -4.27
N VAL A 131 -6.83 17.30 -4.18
CA VAL A 131 -7.00 16.00 -3.54
C VAL A 131 -5.90 15.73 -2.51
N LEU A 132 -6.14 14.83 -1.56
CA LEU A 132 -5.07 14.34 -0.68
C LEU A 132 -4.32 13.24 -1.42
N HIS A 133 -3.16 13.56 -2.02
CA HIS A 133 -2.40 12.61 -2.84
C HIS A 133 -1.25 11.90 -2.08
N THR A 134 -1.32 11.84 -0.76
CA THR A 134 -0.29 11.22 0.09
C THR A 134 -0.40 9.70 0.15
N LYS A 135 0.75 9.02 0.33
CA LYS A 135 0.82 7.61 0.71
C LYS A 135 1.90 7.49 1.79
N PHE A 136 1.46 7.71 3.02
CA PHE A 136 2.31 8.02 4.16
C PHE A 136 1.89 7.19 5.35
N TRP A 137 2.86 6.60 6.06
CA TRP A 137 2.64 5.89 7.31
C TRP A 137 3.63 6.40 8.36
N LEU A 138 3.14 6.68 9.57
CA LEU A 138 3.96 6.97 10.75
C LEU A 138 3.65 5.92 11.80
N VAL A 139 4.68 5.19 12.23
CA VAL A 139 4.60 4.12 13.23
C VAL A 139 5.26 4.61 14.51
N ASP A 140 4.49 4.60 15.60
CA ASP A 140 4.92 4.94 16.97
C ASP A 140 5.68 6.27 17.10
N GLY A 141 5.50 7.20 16.15
CA GLY A 141 6.26 8.45 16.09
C GLY A 141 7.74 8.28 15.73
N ALA A 142 8.19 7.07 15.35
CA ALA A 142 9.60 6.72 15.17
C ALA A 142 9.95 6.26 13.75
N HIS A 143 9.07 5.50 13.09
CA HIS A 143 9.33 5.01 11.73
C HIS A 143 8.39 5.63 10.72
N LEU A 144 8.94 6.01 9.57
CA LEU A 144 8.23 6.72 8.53
C LEU A 144 8.31 5.98 7.20
N TYR A 145 7.16 5.74 6.57
CA TYR A 145 7.06 5.40 5.15
C TYR A 145 6.48 6.57 4.37
N VAL A 146 7.15 6.95 3.29
CA VAL A 146 6.65 7.89 2.29
C VAL A 146 6.94 7.31 0.92
N GLY A 147 5.92 7.20 0.07
CA GLY A 147 6.10 6.60 -1.25
C GLY A 147 4.99 6.93 -2.24
N SER A 148 5.05 6.24 -3.38
CA SER A 148 4.07 6.37 -4.47
C SER A 148 2.95 5.33 -4.41
N ALA A 149 3.16 4.21 -3.70
CA ALA A 149 2.22 3.09 -3.64
C ALA A 149 0.95 3.46 -2.85
N ASN A 150 -0.20 3.47 -3.54
CA ASN A 150 -1.49 3.62 -2.88
C ASN A 150 -1.78 2.39 -2.02
N MET A 151 -2.80 2.51 -1.14
CA MET A 151 -3.34 1.38 -0.39
C MET A 151 -4.21 0.54 -1.33
N ASP A 152 -3.56 0.01 -2.35
CA ASP A 152 -4.14 -0.71 -3.47
C ASP A 152 -3.26 -1.95 -3.69
N TRP A 153 -3.85 -3.14 -3.70
CA TRP A 153 -3.06 -4.37 -3.86
C TRP A 153 -2.22 -4.36 -5.15
N ARG A 154 -2.70 -3.68 -6.21
CA ARG A 154 -1.96 -3.53 -7.47
C ARG A 154 -0.69 -2.71 -7.28
N SER A 155 -0.68 -1.76 -6.34
CA SER A 155 0.53 -0.99 -6.03
C SER A 155 1.64 -1.85 -5.44
N LEU A 156 1.34 -3.06 -4.96
CA LEU A 156 2.32 -3.99 -4.39
C LEU A 156 2.86 -4.98 -5.43
N THR A 157 1.98 -5.49 -6.29
CA THR A 157 2.27 -6.63 -7.18
C THR A 157 2.20 -6.33 -8.67
N GLN A 158 1.68 -5.16 -9.06
CA GLN A 158 1.44 -4.78 -10.46
C GLN A 158 2.02 -3.39 -10.74
N VAL A 159 3.33 -3.30 -11.00
CA VAL A 159 3.89 -2.02 -11.50
C VAL A 159 3.58 -1.93 -12.99
N SER A 160 3.05 -0.79 -13.42
CA SER A 160 2.66 -0.54 -14.80
C SER A 160 3.89 -0.57 -15.73
N GLY A 161 4.20 -1.77 -16.25
CA GLY A 161 5.45 -2.00 -16.98
C GLY A 161 5.46 -3.27 -17.81
N SER A 162 4.33 -3.67 -18.38
CA SER A 162 4.22 -4.33 -19.69
C SER A 162 2.75 -4.68 -19.91
N LYS A 163 2.12 -4.12 -20.94
CA LYS A 163 0.86 -4.67 -21.43
C LYS A 163 1.15 -6.12 -21.78
N ARG A 164 0.56 -7.09 -21.06
CA ARG A 164 0.50 -8.47 -21.54
C ARG A 164 -0.12 -8.41 -22.94
N HIS A 165 0.71 -8.56 -23.97
CA HIS A 165 0.23 -8.98 -25.27
C HIS A 165 -0.33 -10.39 -25.07
N GLN A 166 -1.62 -10.47 -24.76
CA GLN A 166 -2.35 -11.72 -24.93
C GLN A 166 -2.44 -11.96 -26.44
N ASN A 167 -1.43 -12.66 -26.97
CA ASN A 167 -1.51 -13.24 -28.30
C ASN A 167 -2.50 -14.40 -28.21
N GLY A 168 -3.78 -14.10 -28.40
CA GLY A 168 -4.80 -15.10 -28.65
C GLY A 168 -4.48 -15.83 -29.95
N SER A 169 -3.93 -17.03 -29.83
CA SER A 169 -3.75 -17.97 -30.93
C SER A 169 -5.12 -18.31 -31.54
N LYS A 170 -5.55 -17.56 -32.58
CA LYS A 170 -6.61 -18.01 -33.47
C LYS A 170 -6.05 -19.13 -34.35
N ARG A 171 -6.52 -20.36 -34.11
CA ARG A 171 -6.36 -21.48 -35.08
C ARG A 171 -7.03 -21.08 -36.41
N PRO A 172 -6.42 -21.35 -37.57
CA PRO A 172 -7.09 -21.19 -38.84
C PRO A 172 -8.10 -22.35 -39.02
N GLN A 173 -9.37 -22.02 -39.26
CA GLN A 173 -10.30 -22.95 -39.88
C GLN A 173 -10.13 -22.83 -41.39
N ASN A 174 -9.50 -23.84 -41.99
CA ASN A 174 -9.57 -24.08 -43.44
C ASN A 174 -10.66 -25.12 -43.71
N GLY A 175 -11.46 -24.86 -44.74
CA GLY A 175 -12.03 -25.91 -45.59
C GLY A 175 -13.54 -26.05 -45.59
N ALA A 176 -14.19 -25.49 -46.61
CA ALA A 176 -15.15 -26.22 -47.44
C ALA A 176 -15.34 -25.49 -48.79
N GLU A 177 -14.73 -26.07 -49.83
CA GLU A 177 -15.23 -26.16 -51.22
C GLU A 177 -16.75 -26.41 -51.27
N GLN A 178 -17.58 -26.07 -52.25
CA GLN A 178 -17.57 -25.87 -53.72
C GLN A 178 -19.08 -25.65 -54.09
N PRO A 179 -19.51 -25.49 -55.35
CA PRO A 179 -18.93 -24.84 -56.52
C PRO A 179 -19.65 -23.52 -56.90
#